data_AF-A0A6N7ZPE5-F1
#
_entry.id   AF-A0A6N7ZPE5-F1
#
_cell.length_a   1.000
_cell.length_b   1.000
_cell.length_c   1.000
_cell.angle_alpha   90.00
_cell.angle_beta   90.00
_cell.angle_gamma   90.00
#
_symmetry.space_group_name_H-M   'P 1'
#
loop_
_entity.id
_entity.type
_entity.pdbx_description
1 polymer ?
#
loop_
_entity_poly.entity_id
_entity_poly.type
_entity_poly.pdbx_seq_one_letter_code
_entity_poly.pdbx_strand_id
1 'polypeptide(L)' 'MCLEAVRRHGWSLEHVPWSLRIPEICLAAVRENGWALEYVPEALRWSFRTPEMCLEAVRRNGTALKYVPRDLRTE' A
#
# COMPACT_ATOMS: atom_id res chain seq x y z
N MET A 1 5.99 16.48 4.86
CA MET A 1 4.81 16.33 5.74
C MET A 1 4.03 15.05 5.43
N CYS A 2 3.53 14.85 4.20
CA CYS A 2 2.75 13.65 3.85
C CYS A 2 3.50 12.32 4.09
N LEU A 3 4.78 12.24 3.70
CA LEU A 3 5.60 11.03 3.90
C LEU A 3 5.74 10.65 5.39
N GLU A 4 5.94 11.63 6.25
CA GLU A 4 6.09 11.39 7.68
C GLU A 4 4.75 10.99 8.33
N ALA A 5 3.65 11.61 7.88
CA ALA A 5 2.31 11.24 8.33
C ALA A 5 1.98 9.78 7.99
N VAL A 6 2.22 9.35 6.75
CA VAL A 6 1.93 7.97 6.33
C VAL A 6 2.88 6.93 6.95
N ARG A 7 4.08 7.34 7.38
CA ARG A 7 5.01 6.46 8.12
C ARG A 7 4.56 6.19 9.55
N ARG A 8 3.88 7.14 10.17
CA ARG A 8 3.31 6.98 11.52
C ARG A 8 1.92 6.36 11.46
N HIS A 9 1.17 6.66 10.41
CA HIS A 9 -0.23 6.30 10.22
C HIS A 9 -0.53 6.09 8.73
N GLY A 10 -0.36 4.88 8.21
CA GLY A 10 -0.49 4.53 6.80
C GLY A 10 -1.87 4.84 6.20
N TRP A 11 -2.91 4.80 7.04
CA TRP A 11 -4.27 5.21 6.66
C TRP A 11 -4.37 6.70 6.28
N SER A 12 -3.45 7.54 6.75
CA SER A 12 -3.37 8.97 6.38
C SER A 12 -3.21 9.21 4.88
N LEU A 13 -2.86 8.17 4.10
CA LEU A 13 -2.84 8.23 2.64
C LEU A 13 -4.20 8.66 2.06
N GLU A 14 -5.31 8.37 2.74
CA GLU A 14 -6.66 8.80 2.33
C GLU A 14 -6.77 10.34 2.25
N HIS A 15 -6.07 11.05 3.12
CA HIS A 15 -6.04 12.51 3.18
C HIS A 15 -4.97 13.14 2.28
N VAL A 16 -4.05 12.35 1.74
CA VAL A 16 -3.05 12.84 0.79
C VAL A 16 -3.75 13.12 -0.55
N PRO A 17 -3.64 14.35 -1.10
CA PRO A 17 -4.18 14.68 -2.42
C PRO A 17 -3.67 13.72 -3.49
N TRP A 18 -4.53 13.37 -4.45
CA TRP A 18 -4.20 12.38 -5.48
C TRP A 18 -2.92 12.71 -6.27
N SER A 19 -2.68 13.99 -6.53
CA SER A 19 -1.46 14.50 -7.20
C SER A 19 -0.16 14.27 -6.40
N LEU A 20 -0.26 14.07 -5.09
CA LEU A 20 0.87 13.83 -4.18
C LEU A 20 1.02 12.36 -3.81
N ARG A 21 0.15 11.47 -4.29
CA ARG A 21 0.24 10.01 -4.08
C ARG A 21 1.27 9.40 -5.02
N ILE A 22 2.51 9.85 -4.90
CA ILE A 22 3.66 9.30 -5.61
C ILE A 22 4.06 7.92 -5.03
N PRO A 23 4.83 7.11 -5.76
CA PRO A 23 5.21 5.77 -5.32
C PRO A 23 5.81 5.74 -3.91
N GLU A 24 6.70 6.68 -3.59
CA GLU A 24 7.40 6.69 -2.29
C GLU A 24 6.43 6.84 -1.10
N ILE A 25 5.43 7.71 -1.23
CA ILE A 25 4.42 7.95 -0.18
C ILE A 25 3.46 6.76 -0.09
N CYS A 26 3.01 6.24 -1.23
CA CYS A 26 2.16 5.05 -1.27
C CYS A 26 2.86 3.83 -0.66
N LEU A 27 4.14 3.64 -0.95
CA LEU A 27 4.96 2.56 -0.40
C LEU A 27 5.09 2.66 1.11
N ALA A 28 5.42 3.84 1.62
CA ALA A 28 5.52 4.06 3.06
C ALA A 28 4.18 3.77 3.76
N ALA A 29 3.06 4.23 3.18
CA ALA A 29 1.73 3.99 3.71
C ALA A 29 1.35 2.51 3.74
N VAL A 30 1.56 1.79 2.64
CA VAL A 30 1.23 0.35 2.51
C VAL A 30 2.11 -0.50 3.43
N ARG A 31 3.38 -0.12 3.61
CA ARG A 31 4.28 -0.80 4.55
C ARG A 31 3.82 -0.58 5.99
N GLU A 32 3.38 0.60 6.36
CA GLU A 32 2.85 0.85 7.70
C GLU A 32 1.53 0.10 7.92
N ASN A 33 0.58 0.26 7.00
CA ASN A 33 -0.71 -0.41 7.05
C ASN A 33 -1.11 -0.94 5.66
N GLY A 34 -1.19 -2.26 5.52
CA GLY A 34 -1.58 -2.91 4.27
C GLY A 34 -2.96 -2.50 3.71
N TRP A 35 -3.84 -1.91 4.54
CA TRP A 35 -5.11 -1.33 4.06
C TRP A 35 -4.93 -0.06 3.24
N ALA A 36 -3.81 0.65 3.39
CA ALA A 36 -3.53 1.86 2.61
C ALA A 36 -3.47 1.58 1.09
N LEU A 37 -3.31 0.32 0.68
CA LEU A 37 -3.34 -0.11 -0.72
C LEU A 37 -4.67 0.24 -1.41
N GLU A 38 -5.76 0.38 -0.64
CA GLU A 38 -7.05 0.85 -1.13
C GLU A 38 -6.99 2.29 -1.67
N TYR A 39 -6.15 3.14 -1.06
CA TYR A 39 -5.99 4.55 -1.42
C TYR A 39 -4.88 4.80 -2.44
N VAL A 40 -4.14 3.77 -2.85
CA VAL A 40 -3.11 3.91 -3.88
C VAL A 40 -3.76 4.16 -5.26
N PRO A 41 -3.27 5.14 -6.04
CA PRO A 41 -3.77 5.40 -7.38
C PRO A 41 -3.72 4.16 -8.27
N GLU A 42 -4.75 3.97 -9.10
CA GLU A 42 -4.86 2.80 -9.96
C GLU A 42 -3.65 2.62 -10.91
N ALA A 43 -3.14 3.73 -11.44
CA ALA A 43 -1.92 3.74 -12.27
C ALA A 43 -0.69 3.20 -11.54
N LEU A 44 -0.64 3.32 -10.20
CA LEU A 44 0.46 2.79 -9.39
C LEU A 44 0.15 1.40 -8.83
N ARG A 45 -1.13 1.02 -8.69
CA ARG A 45 -1.53 -0.26 -8.09
C ARG A 45 -0.84 -1.46 -8.73
N TRP A 46 -0.58 -1.43 -10.05
CA TRP A 46 0.17 -2.49 -10.72
C TRP A 46 1.62 -2.58 -10.19
N SER A 47 2.31 -1.46 -10.04
CA SER A 47 3.65 -1.39 -9.46
C SER A 47 3.71 -1.76 -7.97
N PHE A 48 2.60 -1.61 -7.24
CA PHE A 48 2.48 -1.97 -5.83
C PHE A 48 2.17 -3.45 -5.58
N ARG A 49 1.78 -4.16 -6.63
CA ARG A 49 1.45 -5.59 -6.60
C ARG A 49 2.67 -6.44 -6.95
N THR A 50 3.88 -6.07 -6.49
CA THR A 50 5.01 -6.99 -6.58
C THR A 50 4.87 -8.08 -5.51
N PRO A 51 5.42 -9.28 -5.74
CA PRO A 51 5.42 -10.37 -4.75
C PRO A 51 5.97 -9.92 -3.40
N GLU A 52 7.06 -9.14 -3.39
CA GLU A 52 7.74 -8.68 -2.19
C GLU A 52 6.86 -7.71 -1.38
N MET A 53 6.22 -6.77 -2.07
CA MET A 53 5.31 -5.81 -1.44
C MET A 53 4.05 -6.48 -0.89
N CYS A 54 3.47 -7.41 -1.66
CA CYS A 54 2.33 -8.19 -1.24
C CYS A 54 2.68 -9.03 0.01
N LEU A 55 3.83 -9.68 0.00
CA LEU A 55 4.32 -10.48 1.12
C LEU A 55 4.53 -9.61 2.37
N GLU A 56 5.15 -8.45 2.23
CA GLU A 56 5.41 -7.55 3.36
C GLU A 56 4.10 -6.96 3.93
N ALA A 57 3.16 -6.58 3.06
CA ALA A 57 1.83 -6.10 3.46
C ALA A 57 1.04 -7.18 4.20
N VAL A 58 1.03 -8.43 3.70
CA VAL A 58 0.36 -9.57 4.33
C VAL A 58 1.02 -9.95 5.66
N ARG A 59 2.35 -9.93 5.72
CA ARG A 59 3.09 -10.20 6.97
C ARG A 59 2.73 -9.23 8.09
N ARG A 60 2.54 -7.96 7.75
CA ARG A 60 2.18 -6.92 8.72
C ARG A 60 0.69 -6.90 9.04
N ASN A 61 -0.15 -7.18 8.05
CA ASN A 61 -1.59 -7.26 8.22
C ASN A 61 -2.15 -8.38 7.34
N GLY A 62 -2.47 -9.53 7.94
CA GLY A 62 -2.96 -10.70 7.20
C GLY A 62 -4.22 -10.43 6.37
N THR A 63 -5.02 -9.42 6.74
CA THR A 63 -6.19 -9.01 5.96
C THR A 63 -5.83 -8.31 4.65
N ALA A 64 -4.58 -7.85 4.47
CA ALA A 64 -4.08 -7.30 3.22
C ALA A 64 -4.03 -8.35 2.09
N LEU A 65 -4.12 -9.64 2.43
CA LEU A 65 -4.21 -10.74 1.47
C LEU A 65 -5.36 -10.53 0.46
N LYS A 66 -6.45 -9.87 0.88
CA LYS A 66 -7.59 -9.56 0.00
C LYS A 66 -7.21 -8.66 -1.19
N TYR A 67 -6.13 -7.88 -1.09
CA TYR A 67 -5.65 -6.98 -2.14
C TYR A 67 -4.51 -7.59 -2.99
N VAL A 68 -3.92 -8.71 -2.58
CA VAL A 68 -2.87 -9.42 -3.35
C VAL A 68 -3.51 -9.97 -4.65
N PRO A 69 -2.89 -9.79 -5.83
CA PRO A 69 -3.37 -10.41 -7.08
C PRO A 69 -3.52 -11.92 -6.92
N ARG A 70 -4.53 -12.51 -7.56
CA ARG A 70 -4.72 -13.96 -7.50
C ARG A 70 -3.50 -14.72 -8.03
N ASP A 71 -2.83 -14.18 -9.04
CA ASP A 71 -1.63 -14.77 -9.64
C ASP A 71 -0.43 -14.84 -8.68
N LEU A 72 -0.45 -14.07 -7.59
CA LEU A 72 0.58 -14.06 -6.54
C LEU A 72 0.16 -14.82 -5.27
N ARG A 73 -1.08 -15.30 -5.20
CA ARG A 73 -1.55 -16.13 -4.10
C ARG A 73 -1.20 -17.58 -4.45
N THR A 74 -0.23 -18.14 -3.75
CA THR A 74 0.00 -19.60 -3.77
C THR A 74 -1.04 -20.26 -2.86
N GLU A 75 -1.55 -21.42 -3.27
CA GLU A 75 -2.43 -22.27 -2.44
C GLU A 75 -1.71 -22.84 -1.21
#